data_AF-A0A2N0Q788-F1
#
_entry.id   AF-A0A2N0Q788-F1
#
_cell.length_a   1.000
_cell.length_b   1.000
_cell.length_c   1.000
_cell.angle_alpha   90.00
_cell.angle_beta   90.00
_cell.angle_gamma   90.00
#
_symmetry.space_group_name_H-M   'P 1'
#
loop_
_entity.id
_entity.type
_entity.pdbx_description
1 polymer ?
#
loop_
_entity_poly.entity_id
_entity_poly.type
_entity_poly.pdbx_seq_one_letter_code
_entity_poly.pdbx_strand_id
1 'polypeptide(L)'
;MNPVFKKKFDSFIFSFDNENIENYILSRVKDEKKAIRNIDGYSKGPSFGIYELSLWQSINNKLRISCENTIYPTYEKRISKIDNSNYLELELFKIDI
;
A
#
# COMPACT_ATOMS: atom_id res chain seq x y z
N MET A 1 22.01 -11.92 -26.61
CA MET A 1 20.90 -11.64 -25.68
C MET A 1 20.75 -10.13 -25.57
N ASN A 2 19.59 -9.58 -25.94
CA ASN A 2 19.32 -8.15 -25.73
C ASN A 2 18.96 -7.93 -24.26
N PRO A 3 19.55 -6.92 -23.57
CA PRO A 3 19.12 -6.58 -22.22
C PRO A 3 17.68 -6.07 -22.31
N VAL A 4 16.75 -6.81 -21.70
CA VAL A 4 15.40 -6.33 -21.47
C VAL A 4 15.54 -5.25 -20.40
N PHE A 5 15.41 -3.99 -20.78
CA PHE A 5 15.27 -2.89 -19.82
C PHE A 5 13.99 -3.11 -19.03
N LYS A 6 14.12 -3.69 -17.84
CA LYS A 6 13.01 -3.83 -16.92
C LYS A 6 12.64 -2.42 -16.48
N LYS A 7 11.52 -1.90 -16.98
CA LYS A 7 10.97 -0.62 -16.54
C LYS A 7 10.88 -0.64 -15.02
N LYS A 8 11.65 0.22 -14.36
CA LYS A 8 11.66 0.32 -12.91
C LYS A 8 10.52 1.26 -12.55
N PHE A 9 9.54 0.73 -11.86
CA PHE A 9 8.47 1.52 -11.29
C PHE A 9 8.91 2.00 -9.91
N ASP A 10 8.70 3.29 -9.64
CA ASP A 10 9.23 3.92 -8.43
C ASP A 10 8.33 3.74 -7.20
N SER A 11 7.06 3.34 -7.40
CA SER A 11 6.15 3.08 -6.28
C SER A 11 6.49 1.76 -5.58
N PHE A 12 6.55 1.79 -4.26
CA PHE A 12 6.70 0.62 -3.42
C PHE A 12 5.87 0.79 -2.15
N ILE A 13 5.45 -0.33 -1.60
CA ILE A 13 4.88 -0.42 -0.26
C ILE A 13 5.81 -1.28 0.59
N PHE A 14 5.93 -0.93 1.86
CA PHE A 14 6.75 -1.69 2.80
C PHE A 14 6.10 -1.75 4.17
N SER A 15 6.51 -2.76 4.93
CA SER A 15 6.14 -2.92 6.34
C SER A 15 7.31 -3.51 7.10
N PHE A 16 7.36 -3.20 8.39
CA PHE A 16 8.24 -3.85 9.35
C PHE A 16 7.40 -4.74 10.25
N ASP A 17 7.99 -5.84 10.72
CA ASP A 17 7.46 -6.55 11.86
C ASP A 17 7.82 -5.78 13.14
N ASN A 18 6.92 -5.74 14.12
CA ASN A 18 7.04 -4.92 15.33
C ASN A 18 8.24 -5.32 16.21
N GLU A 19 8.85 -6.48 15.95
CA GLU A 19 9.93 -7.05 16.76
C GLU A 19 11.33 -6.86 16.16
N ASN A 20 11.45 -6.70 14.83
CA ASN A 20 12.76 -6.62 14.18
C ASN A 20 12.69 -5.87 12.84
N ILE A 21 13.46 -4.79 12.71
CA ILE A 21 13.57 -4.00 11.48
C ILE A 21 14.16 -4.78 10.29
N GLU A 22 14.94 -5.83 10.55
CA GLU A 22 15.47 -6.72 9.52
C GLU A 22 14.36 -7.60 8.90
N ASN A 23 13.27 -7.81 9.64
CA ASN A 23 12.08 -8.49 9.17
C ASN A 23 11.16 -7.47 8.47
N TYR A 24 11.60 -6.98 7.32
CA TYR A 24 10.80 -6.09 6.48
C TYR A 24 10.24 -6.81 5.26
N ILE A 25 9.05 -6.37 4.84
CA ILE A 25 8.52 -6.69 3.53
C ILE A 25 8.71 -5.45 2.67
N LEU A 26 9.52 -5.56 1.61
CA LEU A 26 9.54 -4.59 0.52
C LEU A 26 8.82 -5.17 -0.68
N SER A 27 7.81 -4.45 -1.14
CA SER A 27 6.96 -4.87 -2.23
C SER A 27 6.92 -3.78 -3.30
N ARG A 28 7.47 -4.08 -4.49
CA ARG A 28 7.50 -3.15 -5.62
C ARG A 28 6.25 -3.30 -6.46
N VAL A 29 5.83 -2.23 -7.13
CA VAL A 29 4.68 -2.30 -8.04
C VAL A 29 5.03 -3.10 -9.31
N LYS A 30 4.06 -3.88 -9.80
CA LYS A 30 4.10 -4.63 -11.06
C LYS A 30 3.36 -3.92 -12.19
N ASP A 31 2.30 -3.18 -11.85
CA ASP A 31 1.46 -2.44 -12.79
C ASP A 31 1.28 -1.00 -12.29
N GLU A 32 2.09 -0.07 -12.83
CA GLU A 32 2.09 1.34 -12.43
C GLU A 32 0.71 2.01 -12.59
N LYS A 33 -0.09 1.55 -13.55
CA LYS A 33 -1.41 2.15 -13.84
C LYS A 33 -2.40 1.94 -12.71
N LYS A 34 -2.12 0.98 -11.83
CA LYS A 34 -2.94 0.66 -10.66
C LYS A 34 -2.20 0.93 -9.35
N ALA A 35 -0.99 1.51 -9.40
CA ALA A 35 -0.13 1.70 -8.24
C ALA A 35 -0.78 2.56 -7.15
N ILE A 36 -1.47 3.61 -7.59
CA ILE A 36 -2.16 4.60 -6.75
C ILE A 36 -3.54 4.81 -7.36
N ARG A 37 -4.57 4.75 -6.52
CA ARG A 37 -5.96 4.99 -6.90
C ARG A 37 -6.57 5.96 -5.90
N ASN A 38 -7.20 7.00 -6.42
CA ASN A 38 -8.21 7.70 -5.66
C ASN A 38 -9.53 6.95 -5.88
N ILE A 39 -10.20 6.56 -4.81
CA ILE A 39 -11.46 5.83 -4.92
C ILE A 39 -12.57 6.77 -4.51
N ASP A 40 -13.35 7.20 -5.50
CA ASP A 40 -14.47 8.10 -5.26
C ASP A 40 -15.56 7.39 -4.43
N GLY A 41 -15.66 7.77 -3.16
CA GLY A 41 -16.66 7.29 -2.23
C GLY A 41 -16.49 7.97 -0.87
N TYR A 42 -17.61 8.34 -0.22
CA TYR A 42 -17.61 9.17 1.00
C TYR A 42 -16.72 8.66 2.13
N SER A 43 -16.46 7.35 2.20
CA SER A 43 -15.66 6.72 3.24
C SER A 43 -14.30 6.19 2.76
N LYS A 44 -13.92 6.41 1.50
CA LYS A 44 -12.69 5.84 0.92
C LYS A 44 -11.63 6.91 0.73
N GLY A 45 -10.44 6.64 1.25
CA GLY A 45 -9.24 7.45 1.07
C GLY A 45 -8.37 6.92 -0.07
N PRO A 46 -7.10 7.38 -0.16
CA PRO A 46 -6.17 6.87 -1.15
C PRO A 46 -5.92 5.37 -0.96
N SER A 47 -5.77 4.67 -2.08
CA SER A 47 -5.40 3.27 -2.13
C SER A 47 -4.13 3.08 -2.95
N PHE A 48 -3.26 2.22 -2.46
CA PHE A 48 -2.11 1.70 -3.17
C PHE A 48 -2.46 0.29 -3.67
N GLY A 49 -2.43 0.12 -4.99
CA GLY A 49 -2.82 -1.13 -5.64
C GLY A 49 -4.34 -1.27 -5.74
N ILE A 50 -4.81 -2.50 -5.93
CA ILE A 50 -6.24 -2.81 -5.88
C ILE A 50 -6.57 -3.20 -4.43
N TYR A 51 -6.64 -2.19 -3.55
CA TYR A 51 -6.90 -2.34 -2.10
C TYR A 51 -5.84 -3.12 -1.31
N GLU A 52 -4.64 -3.30 -1.87
CA GLU A 52 -3.52 -3.97 -1.16
C GLU A 52 -3.06 -3.18 0.07
N LEU A 53 -3.19 -1.85 0.01
CA LEU A 53 -3.16 -0.94 1.14
C LEU A 53 -4.11 0.22 0.87
N SER A 54 -5.11 0.44 1.73
CA SER A 54 -6.04 1.57 1.57
C SER A 54 -6.40 2.23 2.89
N LEU A 55 -6.50 3.55 2.84
CA LEU A 55 -7.09 4.35 3.91
C LEU A 55 -8.60 4.43 3.71
N TRP A 56 -9.35 4.37 4.80
CA TRP A 56 -10.80 4.57 4.78
C TRP A 56 -11.28 5.10 6.12
N GLN A 57 -12.46 5.71 6.11
CA GLN A 57 -13.11 6.24 7.31
C GLN A 57 -14.28 5.33 7.68
N SER A 58 -14.30 4.82 8.91
CA SER A 58 -15.43 4.02 9.40
C SER A 58 -16.64 4.89 9.75
N ILE A 59 -17.81 4.27 9.93
CA ILE A 59 -19.10 4.94 10.19
C ILE A 59 -19.05 5.87 11.42
N ASN A 60 -18.14 5.60 12.37
CA ASN A 60 -17.89 6.44 13.54
C ASN A 60 -16.77 7.49 13.34
N ASN A 61 -16.48 7.88 12.11
CA ASN A 61 -15.46 8.84 11.69
C ASN A 61 -14.01 8.50 12.06
N LYS A 62 -13.72 7.25 12.48
CA LYS A 62 -12.35 6.81 12.75
C LYS A 62 -11.61 6.49 11.45
N LEU A 63 -10.37 6.97 11.34
CA LEU A 63 -9.47 6.61 10.25
C LEU A 63 -8.97 5.16 10.43
N ARG A 64 -8.92 4.41 9.33
CA ARG A 64 -8.58 2.99 9.29
C ARG A 64 -7.65 2.70 8.12
N ILE A 65 -6.86 1.64 8.28
CA ILE A 65 -6.18 0.97 7.17
C ILE A 65 -6.91 -0.34 6.88
N SER A 66 -7.00 -0.69 5.60
CA SER A 66 -7.30 -2.04 5.16
C SER A 66 -6.20 -2.56 4.24
N CYS A 67 -5.94 -3.86 4.33
CA CYS A 67 -5.05 -4.60 3.44
C CYS A 67 -5.79 -5.81 2.88
N GLU A 68 -6.39 -5.66 1.71
CA GLU A 68 -7.18 -6.70 1.07
C GLU A 68 -6.32 -7.69 0.30
N ASN A 69 -6.81 -8.93 0.22
CA ASN A 69 -6.23 -9.93 -0.66
C ASN A 69 -6.93 -9.83 -2.02
N THR A 70 -6.17 -9.49 -3.07
CA THR A 70 -6.68 -9.42 -4.44
C THR A 70 -6.18 -10.60 -5.26
N ILE A 71 -7.04 -11.11 -6.14
CA ILE A 71 -6.67 -12.16 -7.12
C ILE A 71 -5.67 -11.62 -8.16
N TYR A 72 -5.63 -10.29 -8.33
CA TYR A 72 -4.75 -9.58 -9.25
C TYR A 72 -3.87 -8.58 -8.49
N PRO A 73 -2.78 -9.04 -7.83
CA PRO A 73 -1.91 -8.17 -7.05
C PRO A 73 -1.19 -7.16 -7.93
N THR A 74 -1.28 -5.89 -7.55
CA THR A 74 -0.57 -4.79 -8.21
C THR A 74 0.84 -4.65 -7.64
N TYR A 75 1.08 -5.11 -6.42
CA TYR A 75 2.39 -5.15 -5.80
C TYR A 75 2.98 -6.58 -5.76
N GLU A 76 4.28 -6.69 -5.56
CA GLU A 76 5.01 -7.97 -5.64
C GLU A 76 4.66 -8.95 -4.52
N LYS A 77 4.52 -8.40 -3.31
CA LYS A 77 4.30 -9.07 -2.03
C LYS A 77 3.19 -8.37 -1.25
N ARG A 78 2.49 -9.13 -0.41
CA ARG A 78 1.53 -8.60 0.56
C ARG A 78 2.29 -8.06 1.77
N ILE A 79 1.89 -6.90 2.29
CA ILE A 79 2.61 -6.22 3.39
C ILE A 79 2.07 -6.50 4.81
N SER A 80 0.87 -7.06 4.99
CA SER A 80 0.41 -7.43 6.34
C SER A 80 -0.71 -8.48 6.36
N LYS A 81 -0.92 -9.08 7.55
CA LYS A 81 -2.19 -9.69 7.95
C LYS A 81 -3.12 -8.59 8.45
N ILE A 82 -4.40 -8.76 8.14
CA ILE A 82 -5.47 -7.81 8.51
C ILE A 82 -5.50 -7.70 10.03
N ASP A 83 -5.13 -6.54 10.55
CA ASP A 83 -5.51 -6.13 11.89
C ASP A 83 -6.33 -4.86 11.78
N ASN A 84 -7.62 -4.97 12.14
CA ASN A 84 -8.58 -3.88 12.12
C ASN A 84 -8.42 -2.96 13.35
N SER A 85 -7.22 -2.91 13.95
CA SER A 85 -6.97 -2.17 15.19
C SER A 85 -7.11 -0.65 14.98
N ASN A 86 -7.53 0.01 16.06
CA ASN A 86 -8.29 1.27 16.02
C ASN A 86 -7.45 2.55 16.03
N TYR A 87 -6.12 2.44 16.04
CA TYR A 87 -5.22 3.58 16.16
C TYR A 87 -4.28 3.61 14.97
N LEU A 88 -4.51 4.58 14.10
CA LEU A 88 -3.64 4.88 12.99
C LEU A 88 -3.10 6.29 13.15
N GLU A 89 -1.78 6.40 13.17
CA GLU A 89 -1.09 7.66 12.91
C GLU A 89 -0.65 7.67 11.45
N LEU A 90 -0.90 8.79 10.76
CA LEU A 90 -0.56 8.97 9.36
C LEU A 90 0.28 10.23 9.21
N GLU A 91 1.49 10.06 8.71
CA GLU A 91 2.40 11.15 8.38
C GLU A 91 2.65 11.18 6.87
N LEU A 92 2.62 12.39 6.28
CA LEU A 92 2.89 12.60 4.86
C LEU A 92 4.16 13.45 4.72
N PHE A 93 5.15 12.90 4.03
CA PHE A 93 6.41 13.58 3.75
C PHE A 93 6.57 13.81 2.25
N LYS A 94 6.96 15.04 1.88
CA LYS A 94 7.43 15.37 0.53
C LYS A 94 8.95 15.53 0.61
N ILE A 95 9.67 14.79 -0.21
CA ILE A 95 11.12 14.93 -0.35
C ILE A 95 11.35 15.67 -1.67
N ASP A 96 11.94 16.85 -1.60
CA ASP A 96 12.43 17.56 -2.77
C ASP A 96 13.81 16.99 -3.13
N ILE A 97 13.98 16.62 -4.41
CA ILE A 97 15.17 15.99 -4.97
C ILE A 97 15.84 16.96 -5.94
#